data_AF-A0A4R6JS37-F1
#
_entry.id   AF-A0A4R6JS37-F1
#
_cell.length_a   1.000
_cell.length_b   1.000
_cell.length_c   1.000
_cell.angle_alpha   90.00
_cell.angle_beta   90.00
_cell.angle_gamma   90.00
#
_symmetry.space_group_name_H-M   'P 1'
#
loop_
_entity.id
_entity.type
_entity.pdbx_description
1 polymer ?
#
loop_
_entity_poly.entity_id
_entity_poly.type
_entity_poly.pdbx_seq_one_letter_code
_entity_poly.pdbx_strand_id
1 'polypeptide(L)'
;MAAKHSVRVFGTARFVLSFAVAVLVLLVVWIAVRAVGPAEASKAPTLVLPPVTSAAAPPVVSSPPSVSPTPSRTPSRAPRKSTAPSTSAPTHSRSPERTRPPVVKTTPPPPRTDVKATLSVGASWDEGYVAAVRVVNEGRTPVQWKVTVSHSGQRDLQLRGTWNARGDQQGSGLVFTGGTLAPGQQASFGYQVSKTGRGKARPAGCNALGGSCSVR
;
A
#
# COMPACT_ATOMS: atom_id res chain seq x y z
N MET A 1 26.94 73.02 -18.52
CA MET A 1 26.40 72.97 -17.14
C MET A 1 25.51 71.74 -17.04
N ALA A 2 25.97 70.69 -16.35
CA ALA A 2 25.21 69.44 -16.20
C ALA A 2 25.09 69.12 -14.69
N ALA A 3 23.86 69.19 -14.18
CA ALA A 3 23.54 68.91 -12.79
C ALA A 3 23.50 67.39 -12.56
N LYS A 4 24.26 66.92 -11.57
CA LYS A 4 24.40 65.51 -11.19
C LYS A 4 23.48 65.25 -9.99
N HIS A 5 22.32 64.65 -10.22
CA HIS A 5 21.42 64.24 -9.14
C HIS A 5 21.92 62.96 -8.48
N SER A 6 22.30 63.05 -7.20
CA SER A 6 22.62 61.91 -6.34
C SER A 6 21.36 61.47 -5.60
N VAL A 7 20.85 60.27 -5.92
CA VAL A 7 19.76 59.62 -5.18
C VAL A 7 20.36 58.90 -3.97
N ARG A 8 20.06 59.38 -2.76
CA ARG A 8 20.45 58.71 -1.51
C ARG A 8 19.48 57.57 -1.21
N VAL A 9 19.98 56.34 -1.25
CA VAL A 9 19.25 55.13 -0.85
C VAL A 9 19.33 54.97 0.67
N PHE A 10 18.41 55.61 1.39
CA PHE A 10 18.17 55.37 2.82
C PHE A 10 16.84 54.63 2.96
N GLY A 11 16.84 53.29 3.07
CA GLY A 11 15.55 52.58 3.19
C GLY A 11 15.53 51.08 3.49
N THR A 12 16.65 50.36 3.55
CA THR A 12 16.60 48.89 3.67
C THR A 12 16.50 48.36 5.10
N ALA A 13 16.99 49.09 6.11
CA ALA A 13 17.05 48.57 7.49
C ALA A 13 15.69 48.50 8.21
N ARG A 14 14.70 49.33 7.83
CA ARG A 14 13.38 49.35 8.49
C ARG A 14 12.44 48.23 8.02
N PHE A 15 12.65 47.69 6.82
CA PHE A 15 11.79 46.62 6.29
C PHE A 15 12.10 45.25 6.91
N VAL A 16 13.37 44.97 7.25
CA VAL A 16 13.79 43.66 7.79
C VAL A 16 13.20 43.42 9.19
N LEU A 17 13.17 44.45 10.04
CA LEU A 17 12.59 44.36 11.38
C LEU A 17 11.07 44.13 11.36
N SER A 18 10.35 44.77 10.42
CA SER A 18 8.90 44.59 10.28
C SER A 18 8.52 43.16 9.89
N PHE A 19 9.30 42.54 9.00
CA PHE A 19 9.06 41.18 8.54
C PHE A 19 9.25 40.14 9.64
N ALA A 20 10.28 40.31 10.48
CA ALA A 20 10.55 39.42 11.61
C ALA A 20 9.41 39.43 12.64
N VAL A 21 8.86 40.60 12.95
CA VAL A 21 7.72 40.74 13.88
C VAL A 21 6.47 40.08 13.29
N ALA A 22 6.19 40.29 12.00
CA ALA A 22 5.03 39.69 11.35
C ALA A 22 5.08 38.14 11.35
N VAL A 23 6.26 37.56 11.07
CA VAL A 23 6.44 36.10 11.11
C VAL A 23 6.25 35.55 12.52
N LEU A 24 6.77 36.23 13.54
CA LEU A 24 6.65 35.77 14.93
C LEU A 24 5.20 35.78 15.41
N VAL A 25 4.43 36.82 15.09
CA VAL A 25 2.99 36.90 15.41
C VAL A 25 2.22 35.77 14.73
N LEU A 26 2.51 35.50 13.45
CA LEU A 26 1.84 34.45 12.68
C LEU A 26 2.14 33.05 13.26
N LEU A 27 3.37 32.82 13.73
CA LEU A 27 3.79 31.57 14.36
C LEU A 27 3.10 31.36 15.71
N VAL A 28 3.00 32.40 16.54
CA VAL A 28 2.28 32.34 17.83
C VAL A 28 0.78 32.07 17.62
N VAL A 29 0.15 32.73 16.66
CA VAL A 29 -1.26 32.49 16.32
C VAL A 29 -1.47 31.05 15.84
N TRP A 30 -0.58 30.53 14.99
CA TRP A 30 -0.68 29.14 14.51
C TRP A 30 -0.54 28.11 15.64
N ILE A 31 0.37 28.35 16.60
CA ILE A 31 0.52 27.50 17.78
C ILE A 31 -0.75 27.58 18.66
N ALA A 32 -1.30 28.76 18.90
CA ALA A 32 -2.52 28.93 19.69
C ALA A 32 -3.73 28.20 19.07
N VAL A 33 -3.89 28.28 17.74
CA VAL A 33 -4.97 27.57 17.00
C VAL A 33 -4.81 26.05 17.09
N ARG A 34 -3.58 25.51 17.19
CA ARG A 34 -3.37 24.07 17.38
C ARG A 34 -3.49 23.61 18.83
N ALA A 35 -3.16 24.46 19.80
CA ALA A 35 -3.32 24.14 21.21
C ALA A 35 -4.79 24.12 21.64
N VAL A 36 -5.62 24.99 21.05
CA VAL A 36 -7.07 24.99 21.21
C VAL A 36 -7.67 24.09 20.13
N GLY A 37 -7.54 22.78 20.30
CA GLY A 37 -8.23 21.81 19.46
C GLY A 37 -9.75 22.05 19.45
N PRO A 38 -10.46 21.68 18.37
CA PRO A 38 -11.90 21.89 18.24
C PRO A 38 -12.65 21.04 19.26
N ALA A 39 -12.94 21.62 20.42
CA ALA A 39 -13.97 21.13 21.32
C ALA A 39 -15.32 21.56 20.75
N GLU A 40 -15.80 20.90 19.69
CA GLU A 40 -17.21 20.86 19.26
C GLU A 40 -17.31 20.02 17.97
N ALA A 41 -17.64 18.73 18.12
CA ALA A 41 -18.47 17.95 17.20
C ALA A 41 -18.50 16.47 17.62
N SER A 42 -18.86 16.20 18.88
CA SER A 42 -19.30 14.87 19.29
C SER A 42 -20.83 14.88 19.46
N LYS A 43 -21.55 15.10 18.36
CA LYS A 43 -22.94 14.66 18.25
C LYS A 43 -22.93 13.18 17.85
N ALA A 44 -22.47 12.34 18.77
CA ALA A 44 -22.67 10.90 18.65
C ALA A 44 -24.15 10.61 18.97
N PRO A 45 -24.83 9.71 18.24
CA PRO A 45 -26.12 9.20 18.68
C PRO A 45 -25.93 8.51 20.03
N THR A 46 -26.64 8.99 21.04
CA THR A 46 -26.71 8.40 22.38
C THR A 46 -27.30 7.00 22.26
N LEU A 47 -26.45 5.99 22.14
CA LEU A 47 -26.79 4.60 22.45
C LEU A 47 -26.92 4.51 23.97
N VAL A 48 -28.14 4.36 24.45
CA VAL A 48 -28.45 4.09 25.86
C VAL A 48 -27.88 2.71 26.19
N LEU A 49 -26.68 2.67 26.79
CA LEU A 49 -26.19 1.46 27.43
C LEU A 49 -26.80 1.36 28.84
N PRO A 50 -27.35 0.19 29.22
CA PRO A 50 -27.78 -0.03 30.59
C PRO A 50 -26.59 0.05 31.55
N PRO A 51 -26.78 0.51 32.80
CA PRO A 51 -25.71 0.61 33.77
C PRO A 51 -25.19 -0.79 34.10
N VAL A 52 -23.95 -1.09 33.68
CA VAL A 52 -23.19 -2.19 34.24
C VAL A 52 -22.67 -1.73 35.60
N THR A 53 -23.16 -2.35 36.66
CA THR A 53 -22.65 -2.20 38.02
C THR A 53 -21.14 -2.43 38.02
N SER A 54 -20.40 -1.36 38.35
CA SER A 54 -18.97 -1.37 38.56
C SER A 54 -18.67 -2.23 39.79
N ALA A 55 -18.26 -3.48 39.54
CA ALA A 55 -17.73 -4.36 40.59
C ALA A 55 -16.31 -3.90 40.92
N ALA A 56 -16.11 -3.55 42.19
CA ALA A 56 -14.86 -3.08 42.76
C ALA A 56 -13.69 -4.04 42.45
N ALA A 57 -12.60 -3.47 41.95
CA ALA A 57 -11.34 -4.19 41.76
C ALA A 57 -10.65 -4.43 43.11
N PRO A 58 -10.11 -5.64 43.39
CA PRO A 58 -9.27 -5.89 44.56
C PRO A 58 -7.85 -5.30 44.39
N PRO A 59 -7.12 -5.06 45.49
CA PRO A 59 -5.81 -4.41 45.48
C PRO A 59 -4.69 -5.30 44.93
N VAL A 60 -3.70 -4.60 44.37
CA VAL A 60 -2.47 -5.07 43.72
C VAL A 60 -1.60 -5.89 44.70
N VAL A 61 -1.28 -7.13 44.33
CA VAL A 61 -0.22 -7.92 44.97
C VAL A 61 0.98 -7.96 44.04
N SER A 62 2.08 -7.32 44.47
CA SER A 62 3.42 -7.48 43.91
C SER A 62 3.94 -8.89 44.19
N SER A 63 4.55 -9.54 43.19
CA SER A 63 5.51 -10.65 43.38
C SER A 63 6.33 -10.96 42.11
N PRO A 64 7.52 -11.59 42.24
CA PRO A 64 8.69 -11.45 41.36
C PRO A 64 8.96 -12.74 40.49
N PRO A 65 10.22 -13.13 40.20
CA PRO A 65 11.03 -12.81 39.02
C PRO A 65 11.06 -13.92 37.93
N SER A 66 11.67 -13.55 36.79
CA SER A 66 12.43 -14.33 35.79
C SER A 66 12.35 -15.87 35.84
N VAL A 67 11.84 -16.47 34.75
CA VAL A 67 12.18 -17.83 34.34
C VAL A 67 12.30 -17.93 32.81
N SER A 68 13.51 -18.21 32.34
CA SER A 68 13.79 -18.80 31.03
C SER A 68 13.26 -20.23 30.94
N PRO A 69 12.59 -20.62 29.85
CA PRO A 69 12.48 -22.02 29.48
C PRO A 69 13.52 -22.42 28.42
N THR A 70 14.31 -23.41 28.84
CA THR A 70 15.30 -24.24 28.14
C THR A 70 14.73 -24.97 26.91
N PRO A 71 15.54 -25.24 25.85
CA PRO A 71 15.13 -26.01 24.68
C PRO A 71 15.20 -27.53 24.93
N SER A 72 14.26 -28.31 24.38
CA SER A 72 14.44 -29.76 24.29
C SER A 72 13.46 -30.50 23.36
N ARG A 73 14.04 -31.38 22.53
CA ARG A 73 13.55 -32.69 22.01
C ARG A 73 13.03 -32.81 20.57
N THR A 74 13.97 -33.21 19.70
CA THR A 74 13.93 -34.30 18.69
C THR A 74 13.36 -35.63 19.27
N PRO A 75 13.12 -36.75 18.54
CA PRO A 75 13.06 -37.08 17.09
C PRO A 75 11.87 -38.04 16.67
N SER A 76 11.86 -38.49 15.39
CA SER A 76 11.61 -39.90 14.96
C SER A 76 10.32 -40.28 14.18
N ARG A 77 10.56 -40.97 13.04
CA ARG A 77 9.77 -42.02 12.34
C ARG A 77 8.45 -41.63 11.64
N ALA A 78 8.10 -42.13 10.45
CA ALA A 78 8.50 -43.34 9.72
C ALA A 78 8.23 -43.22 8.19
N PRO A 79 8.87 -44.05 7.35
CA PRO A 79 8.60 -44.15 5.91
C PRO A 79 7.51 -45.19 5.62
N ARG A 80 6.57 -44.90 4.70
CA ARG A 80 5.69 -45.91 4.10
C ARG A 80 6.14 -46.22 2.67
N LYS A 81 6.82 -47.36 2.52
CA LYS A 81 6.80 -48.18 1.31
C LYS A 81 5.56 -49.07 1.37
N SER A 82 4.77 -49.16 0.30
CA SER A 82 4.09 -50.42 -0.04
C SER A 82 3.75 -50.48 -1.52
N THR A 83 4.44 -51.41 -2.16
CA THR A 83 4.22 -52.07 -3.44
C THR A 83 2.82 -52.67 -3.60
N ALA A 84 2.28 -52.66 -4.83
CA ALA A 84 1.74 -53.87 -5.45
C ALA A 84 1.61 -53.70 -6.99
N PRO A 85 2.07 -54.69 -7.79
CA PRO A 85 1.81 -54.82 -9.22
C PRO A 85 0.55 -55.66 -9.47
N SER A 86 -0.13 -55.44 -10.59
CA SER A 86 -1.12 -56.40 -11.10
C SER A 86 -1.06 -56.48 -12.62
N THR A 87 -0.40 -57.54 -13.05
CA THR A 87 -0.46 -58.17 -14.36
C THR A 87 -1.84 -58.81 -14.55
N SER A 88 -2.50 -58.61 -15.71
CA SER A 88 -3.29 -59.62 -16.45
C SER A 88 -3.87 -59.02 -17.75
N ALA A 89 -3.40 -59.55 -18.88
CA ALA A 89 -4.08 -59.60 -20.19
C ALA A 89 -5.29 -60.58 -20.12
N PRO A 90 -6.20 -60.81 -21.13
CA PRO A 90 -6.05 -60.64 -22.59
C PRO A 90 -7.27 -60.11 -23.41
N THR A 91 -6.92 -59.65 -24.63
CA THR A 91 -7.51 -59.78 -25.99
C THR A 91 -9.02 -59.73 -26.35
N HIS A 92 -9.25 -58.98 -27.45
CA HIS A 92 -10.28 -59.05 -28.51
C HIS A 92 -11.58 -58.25 -28.39
N SER A 93 -11.64 -57.14 -29.14
CA SER A 93 -12.70 -56.92 -30.14
C SER A 93 -12.24 -55.90 -31.18
N ARG A 94 -12.06 -56.33 -32.43
CA ARG A 94 -11.77 -55.46 -33.58
C ARG A 94 -13.06 -54.70 -33.92
N SER A 95 -13.17 -53.47 -33.43
CA SER A 95 -14.17 -52.51 -33.89
C SER A 95 -13.67 -51.86 -35.20
N PRO A 96 -14.52 -51.68 -36.22
CA PRO A 96 -14.12 -51.10 -37.49
C PRO A 96 -13.57 -49.68 -37.27
N GLU A 97 -12.35 -49.47 -37.74
CA GLU A 97 -11.61 -48.22 -37.64
C GLU A 97 -12.30 -47.16 -38.51
N ARG A 98 -13.21 -46.42 -37.88
CA ARG A 98 -13.81 -45.22 -38.44
C ARG A 98 -12.70 -44.17 -38.48
N THR A 99 -12.15 -43.93 -39.67
CA THR A 99 -11.20 -42.87 -39.99
C THR A 99 -11.62 -41.57 -39.29
N ARG A 100 -11.01 -41.31 -38.13
CA ARG A 100 -11.28 -40.10 -37.37
C ARG A 100 -10.64 -38.95 -38.14
N PRO A 101 -11.38 -37.89 -38.50
CA PRO A 101 -10.79 -36.74 -39.15
C PRO A 101 -9.60 -36.23 -38.31
N PRO A 102 -8.52 -35.76 -38.95
CA PRO A 102 -7.32 -35.32 -38.26
C PRO A 102 -7.70 -34.31 -37.17
N VAL A 103 -7.40 -34.66 -35.92
CA VAL A 103 -7.58 -33.75 -34.79
C VAL A 103 -6.62 -32.59 -35.02
N VAL A 104 -7.16 -31.48 -35.52
CA VAL A 104 -6.44 -30.22 -35.62
C VAL A 104 -5.98 -29.88 -34.22
N LYS A 105 -4.66 -29.96 -33.98
CA LYS A 105 -4.04 -29.48 -32.74
C LYS A 105 -4.19 -27.97 -32.73
N THR A 106 -5.29 -27.47 -32.17
CA THR A 106 -5.45 -26.05 -31.88
C THR A 106 -4.44 -25.71 -30.79
N THR A 107 -3.40 -24.97 -31.17
CA THR A 107 -2.44 -24.39 -30.22
C THR A 107 -3.23 -23.60 -29.17
N PRO A 108 -3.10 -23.92 -27.87
CA PRO A 108 -3.79 -23.19 -26.81
C PRO A 108 -3.47 -21.69 -26.92
N PRO A 109 -4.47 -20.80 -26.80
CA PRO A 109 -4.21 -19.37 -26.78
C PRO A 109 -3.23 -19.05 -25.63
N PRO A 110 -2.31 -18.07 -25.83
CA PRO A 110 -1.37 -17.70 -24.78
C PRO A 110 -2.12 -17.31 -23.51
N PRO A 111 -1.64 -17.74 -22.32
CA PRO A 111 -2.31 -17.45 -21.06
C PRO A 111 -2.38 -15.93 -20.85
N ARG A 112 -3.61 -15.40 -20.80
CA ARG A 112 -3.87 -14.01 -20.45
C ARG A 112 -3.87 -13.90 -18.92
N THR A 113 -3.05 -13.01 -18.38
CA THR A 113 -3.01 -12.71 -16.95
C THR A 113 -3.90 -11.52 -16.66
N ASP A 114 -5.20 -11.73 -16.46
CA ASP A 114 -6.16 -10.65 -16.24
C ASP A 114 -6.04 -10.09 -14.80
N VAL A 115 -5.03 -9.26 -14.55
CA VAL A 115 -4.83 -8.60 -13.25
C VAL A 115 -5.50 -7.23 -13.25
N LYS A 116 -6.35 -6.97 -12.26
CA LYS A 116 -7.01 -5.68 -12.09
C LYS A 116 -6.54 -5.01 -10.82
N ALA A 117 -6.06 -3.78 -10.93
CA ALA A 117 -5.68 -2.96 -9.78
C ALA A 117 -6.56 -1.71 -9.66
N THR A 118 -6.83 -1.29 -8.43
CA THR A 118 -7.51 -0.03 -8.13
C THR A 118 -6.73 0.70 -7.06
N LEU A 119 -6.30 1.92 -7.40
CA LEU A 119 -5.58 2.82 -6.52
C LEU A 119 -6.54 3.87 -5.99
N SER A 120 -6.50 4.13 -4.68
CA SER A 120 -7.29 5.18 -4.05
C SER A 120 -6.42 6.00 -3.10
N VAL A 121 -6.49 7.32 -3.21
CA VAL A 121 -5.77 8.24 -2.32
C VAL A 121 -6.61 8.46 -1.05
N GLY A 122 -6.12 7.99 0.09
CA GLY A 122 -6.84 8.08 1.36
C GLY A 122 -6.66 9.44 2.05
N ALA A 123 -5.42 9.95 2.08
CA ALA A 123 -5.10 11.25 2.65
C ALA A 123 -4.06 11.95 1.77
N SER A 124 -4.19 13.27 1.58
CA SER A 124 -3.28 14.07 0.77
C SER A 124 -3.09 15.45 1.39
N TRP A 125 -1.84 15.88 1.47
CA TRP A 125 -1.39 17.18 1.95
C TRP A 125 -0.45 17.83 0.92
N ASP A 126 0.09 19.00 1.23
CA ASP A 126 0.89 19.79 0.28
C ASP A 126 2.18 19.07 -0.13
N GLU A 127 2.76 18.29 0.76
CA GLU A 127 4.07 17.67 0.58
C GLU A 127 3.98 16.15 0.41
N GLY A 128 2.78 15.57 0.28
CA GLY A 128 2.68 14.11 0.20
C GLY A 128 1.27 13.57 0.25
N TYR A 129 1.17 12.24 0.18
CA TYR A 129 -0.09 11.54 0.31
C TYR A 129 0.12 10.09 0.76
N VAL A 130 -0.97 9.48 1.22
CA VAL A 130 -1.10 8.06 1.55
C VAL A 130 -2.13 7.47 0.61
N ALA A 131 -1.79 6.37 -0.06
CA ALA A 131 -2.71 5.64 -0.93
C ALA A 131 -2.79 4.16 -0.57
N ALA A 132 -3.95 3.58 -0.89
CA ALA A 132 -4.21 2.16 -0.84
C ALA A 132 -4.40 1.64 -2.27
N VAL A 133 -3.93 0.41 -2.51
CA VAL A 133 -4.07 -0.28 -3.79
C VAL A 133 -4.65 -1.66 -3.52
N ARG A 134 -5.73 -1.99 -4.21
CA ARG A 134 -6.30 -3.34 -4.25
C ARG A 134 -5.94 -3.98 -5.58
N VAL A 135 -5.39 -5.19 -5.54
CA VAL A 135 -5.00 -5.98 -6.72
C VAL A 135 -5.81 -7.27 -6.71
N VAL A 136 -6.42 -7.63 -7.84
CA VAL A 136 -7.22 -8.85 -8.01
C VAL A 136 -6.70 -9.59 -9.23
N ASN A 137 -6.54 -10.91 -9.12
CA ASN A 137 -6.31 -11.77 -10.26
C ASN A 137 -7.66 -12.29 -10.77
N GLU A 138 -8.19 -11.67 -11.83
CA GLU A 138 -9.41 -12.10 -12.52
C GLU A 138 -9.11 -13.18 -13.59
N GLY A 139 -7.83 -13.51 -13.79
CA GLY A 139 -7.38 -14.53 -14.72
C GLY A 139 -7.58 -15.96 -14.23
N ARG A 140 -7.18 -16.93 -15.06
CA ARG A 140 -7.35 -18.37 -14.80
C ARG A 140 -6.09 -19.06 -14.29
N THR A 141 -4.97 -18.37 -14.22
CA THR A 141 -3.68 -18.91 -13.75
C THR A 141 -3.14 -18.09 -12.57
N PRO A 142 -2.38 -18.71 -11.65
CA PRO A 142 -1.68 -17.96 -10.61
C PRO A 142 -0.70 -16.96 -11.21
N VAL A 143 -0.61 -15.76 -10.62
CA VAL A 143 0.22 -14.66 -11.14
C VAL A 143 1.05 -14.02 -10.03
N GLN A 144 2.31 -13.72 -10.30
CA GLN A 144 3.08 -12.79 -9.47
C GLN A 144 2.71 -11.37 -9.90
N TRP A 145 2.03 -10.64 -9.04
CA TRP A 145 1.52 -9.33 -9.41
C TRP A 145 2.61 -8.26 -9.26
N LYS A 146 2.56 -7.29 -10.18
CA LYS A 146 3.38 -6.07 -10.18
C LYS A 146 2.48 -4.90 -10.54
N VAL A 147 2.56 -3.82 -9.77
CA VAL A 147 1.85 -2.56 -10.04
C VAL A 147 2.88 -1.44 -10.17
N THR A 148 2.82 -0.72 -11.27
CA THR A 148 3.61 0.50 -11.48
C THR A 148 2.70 1.71 -11.33
N VAL A 149 3.09 2.68 -10.53
CA VAL A 149 2.39 3.97 -10.37
C VAL A 149 3.28 5.07 -10.93
N SER A 150 2.71 5.95 -11.75
CA SER A 150 3.42 7.09 -12.31
C SER A 150 2.97 8.39 -11.67
N HIS A 151 3.90 9.34 -11.57
CA HIS A 151 3.66 10.69 -11.09
C HIS A 151 4.10 11.69 -12.15
N SER A 152 3.29 12.72 -12.36
CA SER A 152 3.62 13.84 -13.23
C SER A 152 3.59 15.15 -12.45
N GLY A 153 4.45 16.09 -12.84
CA GLY A 153 4.50 17.42 -12.22
C GLY A 153 4.99 17.47 -10.77
N GLN A 154 5.55 16.38 -10.24
CA GLN A 154 6.10 16.34 -8.88
C GLN A 154 7.62 16.45 -8.91
N ARG A 155 8.17 17.32 -8.07
CA ARG A 155 9.61 17.44 -7.84
C ARG A 155 9.98 16.66 -6.58
N ASP A 156 11.14 16.00 -6.63
CA ASP A 156 11.73 15.25 -5.52
C ASP A 156 10.73 14.29 -4.83
N LEU A 157 9.96 13.55 -5.64
CA LEU A 157 9.12 12.48 -5.12
C LEU A 157 9.99 11.50 -4.35
N GLN A 158 9.58 11.09 -3.16
CA GLN A 158 10.24 10.05 -2.37
C GLN A 158 9.21 9.08 -1.81
N LEU A 159 9.45 7.78 -2.01
CA LEU A 159 8.74 6.72 -1.31
C LEU A 159 9.18 6.70 0.15
N ARG A 160 8.25 6.96 1.07
CA ARG A 160 8.54 7.06 2.52
C ARG A 160 8.27 5.76 3.25
N GLY A 161 7.28 5.00 2.77
CA GLY A 161 6.92 3.73 3.39
C GLY A 161 5.99 2.93 2.50
N THR A 162 5.99 1.62 2.69
CA THR A 162 5.10 0.68 2.02
C THR A 162 4.72 -0.39 3.04
N TRP A 163 3.47 -0.85 3.02
CA TRP A 163 2.98 -1.95 3.85
C TRP A 163 2.25 -2.98 2.99
N ASN A 164 2.39 -4.26 3.37
CA ASN A 164 1.80 -5.42 2.66
C ASN A 164 2.25 -5.60 1.20
N ALA A 165 3.35 -4.94 0.81
CA ALA A 165 4.01 -5.07 -0.49
C ALA A 165 5.49 -4.69 -0.37
N ARG A 166 6.28 -5.05 -1.39
CA ARG A 166 7.61 -4.48 -1.61
C ARG A 166 7.47 -3.30 -2.57
N GLY A 167 7.95 -2.14 -2.16
CA GLY A 167 7.96 -0.92 -2.98
C GLY A 167 9.38 -0.52 -3.36
N ASP A 168 9.58 -0.16 -4.61
CA ASP A 168 10.83 0.32 -5.18
C ASP A 168 10.56 1.61 -5.97
N GLN A 169 11.47 2.58 -5.89
CA GLN A 169 11.32 3.85 -6.60
C GLN A 169 12.28 3.91 -7.79
N GLN A 170 11.73 4.19 -8.97
CA GLN A 170 12.45 4.24 -10.24
C GLN A 170 12.21 5.60 -10.89
N GLY A 171 13.10 6.56 -10.60
CA GLY A 171 12.91 7.95 -11.01
C GLY A 171 11.66 8.56 -10.39
N SER A 172 10.72 9.00 -11.24
CA SER A 172 9.40 9.51 -10.84
C SER A 172 8.31 8.42 -10.78
N GLY A 173 8.66 7.17 -11.08
CA GLY A 173 7.75 6.03 -10.99
C GLY A 173 7.97 5.22 -9.71
N LEU A 174 6.91 4.57 -9.25
CA LEU A 174 6.96 3.62 -8.15
C LEU A 174 6.56 2.23 -8.65
N VAL A 175 7.30 1.21 -8.25
CA VAL A 175 7.06 -0.18 -8.60
C VAL A 175 6.76 -0.96 -7.33
N PHE A 176 5.60 -1.61 -7.31
CA PHE A 176 5.16 -2.44 -6.19
C PHE A 176 5.02 -3.89 -6.63
N THR A 177 5.50 -4.81 -5.80
CA THR A 177 5.39 -6.26 -6.02
C THR A 177 5.00 -6.97 -4.74
N GLY A 178 4.42 -8.16 -4.86
CA GLY A 178 4.10 -9.00 -3.72
C GLY A 178 4.07 -10.48 -4.05
N GLY A 179 3.38 -11.26 -3.23
CA GLY A 179 3.26 -12.71 -3.41
C GLY A 179 2.42 -13.11 -4.62
N THR A 180 2.41 -14.41 -4.92
CA THR A 180 1.58 -14.99 -5.98
C THR A 180 0.10 -14.92 -5.61
N LEU A 181 -0.73 -14.50 -6.55
CA LEU A 181 -2.19 -14.46 -6.47
C LEU A 181 -2.78 -15.60 -7.30
N ALA A 182 -3.47 -16.54 -6.65
CA ALA A 182 -4.25 -17.56 -7.36
C ALA A 182 -5.46 -16.92 -8.08
N PRO A 183 -6.08 -17.60 -9.05
CA PRO A 183 -7.32 -17.14 -9.69
C PRO A 183 -8.39 -16.74 -8.67
N GLY A 184 -8.99 -15.57 -8.83
CA GLY A 184 -10.01 -15.01 -7.95
C GLY A 184 -9.49 -14.44 -6.63
N GLN A 185 -8.18 -14.57 -6.32
CA GLN A 185 -7.60 -14.00 -5.11
C GLN A 185 -7.27 -12.51 -5.28
N GLN A 186 -7.16 -11.83 -4.13
CA GLN A 186 -6.83 -10.43 -4.05
C GLN A 186 -5.70 -10.17 -3.04
N ALA A 187 -4.94 -9.11 -3.28
CA ALA A 187 -4.02 -8.50 -2.33
C ALA A 187 -4.42 -7.04 -2.11
N SER A 188 -4.04 -6.48 -0.96
CA SER A 188 -4.20 -5.06 -0.68
C SER A 188 -2.95 -4.55 0.02
N PHE A 189 -2.43 -3.45 -0.49
CA PHE A 189 -1.25 -2.80 0.04
C PHE A 189 -1.47 -1.30 0.09
N GLY A 190 -0.57 -0.60 0.76
CA GLY A 190 -0.55 0.84 0.67
C GLY A 190 0.85 1.38 0.81
N TYR A 191 0.96 2.67 0.51
CA TYR A 191 2.23 3.35 0.48
C TYR A 191 2.05 4.84 0.80
N GLN A 192 3.14 5.44 1.25
CA GLN A 192 3.22 6.87 1.53
C GLN A 192 4.33 7.46 0.68
N VAL A 193 4.06 8.62 0.08
CA VAL A 193 5.07 9.42 -0.62
C VAL A 193 5.17 10.80 -0.04
N SER A 194 6.34 11.40 -0.17
CA SER A 194 6.56 12.83 -0.03
C SER A 194 7.01 13.44 -1.36
N LYS A 195 6.85 14.75 -1.52
CA LYS A 195 7.38 15.54 -2.64
C LYS A 195 7.81 16.92 -2.13
N THR A 196 8.60 17.63 -2.92
CA THR A 196 8.85 19.05 -2.70
C THR A 196 7.91 19.92 -3.55
N GLY A 197 7.77 21.19 -3.15
CA GLY A 197 6.95 22.18 -3.85
C GLY A 197 5.48 22.20 -3.44
N ARG A 198 4.76 23.25 -3.86
CA ARG A 198 3.36 23.50 -3.51
C ARG A 198 2.38 22.65 -4.33
N GLY A 199 1.17 22.44 -3.81
CA GLY A 199 0.07 21.76 -4.49
C GLY A 199 -0.14 20.31 -4.02
N LYS A 200 -1.38 19.83 -4.10
CA LYS A 200 -1.74 18.48 -3.61
C LYS A 200 -1.01 17.40 -4.41
N ALA A 201 -0.27 16.54 -3.71
CA ALA A 201 0.38 15.40 -4.32
C ALA A 201 -0.67 14.35 -4.73
N ARG A 202 -0.65 13.93 -5.99
CA ARG A 202 -1.51 12.87 -6.56
C ARG A 202 -0.76 12.00 -7.57
N PRO A 203 -1.12 10.72 -7.69
CA PRO A 203 -0.63 9.87 -8.78
C PRO A 203 -1.24 10.32 -10.12
N ALA A 204 -0.45 10.24 -11.18
CA ALA A 204 -0.88 10.58 -12.54
C ALA A 204 -1.53 9.40 -13.25
N GLY A 205 -1.09 8.18 -12.92
CA GLY A 205 -1.65 6.95 -13.48
C GLY A 205 -1.09 5.72 -12.80
N CYS A 206 -1.61 4.56 -13.18
CA CYS A 206 -1.11 3.28 -12.71
C CYS A 206 -1.26 2.19 -13.78
N ASN A 207 -0.46 1.14 -13.68
CA ASN A 207 -0.47 -0.02 -14.57
C ASN A 207 -0.26 -1.30 -13.74
N ALA A 208 -1.01 -2.36 -14.03
CA ALA A 208 -0.83 -3.68 -13.44
C ALA A 208 -0.30 -4.64 -14.50
N LEU A 209 0.76 -5.39 -14.17
CA LEU A 209 1.36 -6.34 -15.10
C LEU A 209 0.31 -7.34 -15.59
N GLY A 210 0.09 -7.34 -16.91
CA GLY A 210 -0.85 -8.26 -17.56
C GLY A 210 -2.30 -7.76 -17.64
N GLY A 211 -2.66 -6.65 -17.00
CA GLY A 211 -4.04 -6.18 -17.05
C GLY A 211 -4.20 -4.68 -16.89
N SER A 212 -5.18 -4.25 -16.09
CA SER A 212 -5.61 -2.85 -16.01
C SER A 212 -5.44 -2.28 -14.61
N CYS A 213 -5.22 -0.97 -14.53
CA CYS A 213 -5.21 -0.26 -13.27
C CYS A 213 -5.95 1.07 -13.40
N SER A 214 -6.78 1.40 -12.41
CA SER A 214 -7.51 2.66 -12.34
C SER A 214 -7.20 3.43 -11.06
N VAL A 215 -7.15 4.76 -11.18
CA VAL A 215 -7.01 5.69 -10.06
C VAL A 215 -8.40 6.23 -9.72
N ARG A 216 -8.78 6.17 -8.43
CA ARG A 216 -10.01 6.71 -7.87
C ARG A 216 -9.74 7.81 -6.86
#